data_AF-A0A7K3TG24-F1
#
_entry.id   AF-A0A7K3TG24-F1
#
_cell.length_a   1.000
_cell.length_b   1.000
_cell.length_c   1.000
_cell.angle_alpha   90.00
_cell.angle_beta   90.00
_cell.angle_gamma   90.00
#
_symmetry.space_group_name_H-M   'P 1'
#
loop_
_entity.id
_entity.type
_entity.pdbx_description
1 polymer ?
#
loop_
_entity_poly.entity_id
_entity_poly.type
_entity_poly.pdbx_seq_one_letter_code
_entity_poly.pdbx_strand_id
1 'polypeptide(L)'
;MANEAQLIRAMNRLSTAIEGFTDVYRRINDPIYGNVRDAAEAVHVSEVYFRENYARQTEHRQGNSAVFLRSDLLERKEQLRMECSGRRYYD
;
A
#
# COMPACT_ATOMS: atom_id res chain seq x y z
N MET A 1 36.30 -15.18 12.66
CA MET A 1 36.25 -13.89 11.93
C MET A 1 35.62 -14.03 10.54
N ALA A 2 36.19 -14.79 9.59
CA ALA A 2 35.63 -14.90 8.22
C ALA A 2 34.24 -15.58 8.13
N ASN A 3 34.00 -16.60 8.96
CA ASN A 3 32.76 -17.40 8.95
C ASN A 3 31.52 -16.61 9.44
N GLU A 4 31.69 -15.79 10.47
CA GLU A 4 30.61 -14.99 11.06
C GLU A 4 30.13 -13.88 10.10
N ALA A 5 31.07 -13.20 9.44
CA ALA A 5 30.74 -12.20 8.42
C ALA A 5 30.09 -12.81 7.17
N GLN A 6 30.35 -14.08 6.86
CA GLN A 6 29.65 -14.81 5.79
C GLN A 6 28.24 -15.20 6.22
N LEU A 7 28.07 -15.66 7.46
CA LEU A 7 26.76 -15.98 8.04
C LEU A 7 25.85 -14.75 8.08
N ILE A 8 26.33 -13.60 8.58
CA ILE A 8 25.56 -12.35 8.63
C ILE A 8 25.10 -11.94 7.21
N ARG A 9 25.99 -12.03 6.21
CA ARG A 9 25.64 -11.71 4.82
C ARG A 9 24.62 -12.68 4.23
N ALA A 10 24.71 -13.97 4.56
CA ALA A 10 23.72 -14.95 4.15
C ALA A 10 22.35 -14.69 4.80
N MET A 11 22.32 -14.37 6.09
CA MET A 11 21.09 -14.04 6.82
C MET A 11 20.44 -12.76 6.29
N ASN A 12 21.20 -11.71 5.99
CA ASN A 12 20.65 -10.49 5.40
C ASN A 12 20.00 -10.75 4.04
N ARG A 13 20.64 -11.55 3.18
CA ARG A 13 20.07 -11.94 1.88
C ARG A 13 18.77 -12.73 2.04
N LEU A 14 18.70 -13.62 3.03
CA LEU A 14 17.49 -14.38 3.34
C LEU A 14 16.37 -13.46 3.84
N SER A 15 16.67 -12.48 4.70
CA SER A 15 15.69 -11.49 5.16
C SER A 15 15.11 -10.72 3.99
N THR A 16 15.96 -10.17 3.12
CA THR A 16 15.52 -9.43 1.93
C THR A 16 14.68 -10.31 0.98
N ALA A 17 15.04 -11.58 0.82
CA ALA A 17 14.25 -12.51 -0.01
C ALA A 17 12.86 -12.79 0.60
N ILE A 18 12.78 -12.96 1.93
CA ILE A 18 11.52 -13.16 2.64
C ILE A 18 10.63 -11.91 2.57
N GLU A 19 11.20 -10.73 2.76
CA GLU A 19 10.51 -9.44 2.61
C GLU A 19 9.93 -9.31 1.20
N GLY A 20 10.76 -9.52 0.17
CA GLY A 20 10.31 -9.48 -1.22
C GLY A 20 9.21 -10.49 -1.54
N PHE A 21 9.30 -11.72 -1.03
CA PHE A 21 8.24 -12.72 -1.20
C PHE A 21 6.94 -12.30 -0.52
N THR A 22 7.03 -11.79 0.71
CA THR A 22 5.87 -11.36 1.50
C THR A 22 5.14 -10.21 0.81
N ASP A 23 5.88 -9.28 0.21
CA ASP A 23 5.33 -8.17 -0.54
C ASP A 23 4.57 -8.61 -1.78
N VAL A 24 5.16 -9.54 -2.54
CA VAL A 24 4.51 -10.15 -3.72
C VAL A 24 3.26 -10.92 -3.29
N TYR A 25 3.35 -11.75 -2.25
CA TYR A 25 2.23 -12.53 -1.74
C TYR A 25 1.08 -11.64 -1.29
N ARG A 26 1.40 -10.56 -0.56
CA ARG A 26 0.41 -9.56 -0.12
C ARG A 26 -0.27 -8.90 -1.32
N ARG A 27 0.48 -8.50 -2.35
CA ARG A 27 -0.07 -7.86 -3.54
C ARG A 27 -0.97 -8.80 -4.36
N ILE A 28 -0.61 -10.08 -4.46
CA ILE A 28 -1.43 -11.09 -5.16
C ILE A 28 -2.74 -11.35 -4.43
N ASN A 29 -2.71 -11.35 -3.09
CA ASN A 29 -3.88 -11.61 -2.26
C ASN A 29 -4.63 -10.34 -1.84
N ASP A 30 -4.25 -9.18 -2.36
CA ASP A 30 -4.87 -7.91 -2.02
C ASP A 30 -6.24 -7.79 -2.69
N PRO A 31 -7.33 -7.52 -1.95
CA PRO A 31 -8.61 -7.23 -2.56
C PRO A 31 -8.53 -6.06 -3.55
N ILE A 32 -9.06 -6.30 -4.76
CA ILE A 32 -9.10 -5.32 -5.84
C ILE A 32 -10.54 -4.81 -6.01
N TYR A 33 -10.72 -3.50 -5.96
CA TYR A 33 -11.99 -2.83 -6.24
C TYR A 33 -11.97 -2.26 -7.66
N GLY A 34 -12.91 -2.69 -8.49
CA GLY A 34 -12.93 -2.35 -9.92
C GLY A 34 -13.56 -1.00 -10.26
N ASN A 35 -14.03 -0.24 -9.27
CA ASN A 35 -14.63 1.07 -9.49
C ASN A 35 -14.57 1.92 -8.21
N VAL A 36 -14.84 3.23 -8.37
CA VAL A 36 -14.80 4.22 -7.29
C VAL A 36 -15.83 3.95 -6.20
N ARG A 37 -17.03 3.48 -6.55
CA ARG A 37 -18.12 3.27 -5.58
C ARG A 37 -17.72 2.19 -4.58
N ASP A 38 -17.32 1.02 -5.08
CA ASP A 38 -16.97 -0.12 -4.24
C ASP A 38 -15.70 0.18 -3.41
N ALA A 39 -14.75 0.94 -3.97
CA ALA A 39 -13.57 1.40 -3.25
C ALA A 39 -13.89 2.44 -2.15
N ALA A 40 -14.82 3.35 -2.39
CA ALA A 40 -15.27 4.34 -1.40
C ALA A 40 -16.04 3.67 -0.24
N GLU A 41 -16.86 2.67 -0.55
CA GLU A 41 -17.54 1.84 0.45
C GLU A 41 -16.52 1.11 1.34
N ALA A 42 -15.46 0.55 0.74
CA ALA A 42 -14.41 -0.17 1.47
C ALA A 42 -13.66 0.67 2.51
N VAL A 43 -13.55 1.99 2.31
CA VAL A 43 -12.94 2.92 3.28
C VAL A 43 -13.96 3.70 4.11
N HIS A 44 -15.25 3.47 3.87
CA HIS A 44 -16.40 4.10 4.53
C HIS A 44 -16.47 5.62 4.35
N VAL A 45 -16.36 6.10 3.11
CA VAL A 45 -16.51 7.53 2.78
C VAL A 45 -17.46 7.72 1.60
N SER A 46 -17.94 8.95 1.39
CA SER A 46 -18.75 9.26 0.21
C SER A 46 -17.91 9.18 -1.08
N GLU A 47 -18.53 8.84 -2.21
CA GLU A 47 -17.84 8.81 -3.51
C GLU A 47 -17.19 10.15 -3.87
N VAL A 48 -17.83 11.27 -3.50
CA VAL A 48 -17.30 12.62 -3.74
C VAL A 48 -15.98 12.80 -2.98
N TYR A 49 -15.99 12.53 -1.67
CA TYR A 49 -14.80 12.63 -0.84
C TYR A 49 -13.69 11.69 -1.30
N PHE A 50 -14.06 10.48 -1.74
CA PHE A 50 -13.12 9.50 -2.27
C PHE A 50 -12.40 10.03 -3.53
N ARG A 51 -13.14 10.60 -4.49
CA ARG A 51 -12.56 11.15 -5.72
C ARG A 51 -11.56 12.27 -5.43
N GLU A 52 -11.86 13.10 -4.44
CA GLU A 52 -11.03 14.24 -4.06
C GLU A 52 -9.76 13.82 -3.30
N ASN A 53 -9.85 12.82 -2.43
CA ASN A 53 -8.80 12.55 -1.42
C ASN A 53 -8.07 11.21 -1.60
N TYR A 54 -8.66 10.24 -2.32
CA TYR A 54 -8.11 8.88 -2.49
C TYR A 54 -7.77 8.56 -3.94
N ALA A 55 -8.72 8.76 -4.87
CA ALA A 55 -8.69 8.14 -6.18
C ALA A 55 -7.39 8.40 -6.94
N ARG A 56 -6.93 9.66 -7.02
CA ARG A 56 -5.73 10.04 -7.77
C ARG A 56 -4.44 9.37 -7.27
N GLN A 57 -4.35 9.05 -5.98
CA GLN A 57 -3.13 8.51 -5.36
C GLN A 57 -3.14 6.98 -5.25
N THR A 58 -4.32 6.37 -5.39
CA THR A 58 -4.53 4.92 -5.16
C THR A 58 -5.03 4.20 -6.42
N GLU A 59 -5.29 4.94 -7.49
CA GLU A 59 -5.66 4.42 -8.81
C GLU A 59 -4.49 3.64 -9.43
N HIS A 60 -4.76 2.38 -9.77
CA HIS A 60 -3.96 1.62 -10.71
C HIS A 60 -4.73 1.49 -12.02
N ARG A 61 -4.07 1.70 -13.16
CA ARG A 61 -4.69 1.51 -14.47
C ARG A 61 -4.48 0.09 -14.96
N GLN A 62 -5.56 -0.65 -15.16
CA GLN A 62 -5.58 -1.89 -15.94
C GLN A 62 -6.34 -1.62 -17.24
N GLY A 63 -5.61 -1.30 -18.30
CA GLY A 63 -6.19 -0.82 -19.56
C GLY A 63 -6.90 0.52 -19.37
N ASN A 64 -8.18 0.60 -19.75
CA ASN A 64 -9.00 1.80 -19.61
C ASN A 64 -9.76 1.88 -18.27
N SER A 65 -9.60 0.88 -17.40
CA SER A 65 -10.30 0.82 -16.11
C SER A 65 -9.37 1.16 -14.96
N ALA A 66 -9.85 2.02 -14.05
CA ALA A 66 -9.19 2.28 -12.78
C ALA A 66 -9.56 1.16 -11.79
N VAL A 67 -8.54 0.60 -11.14
CA VAL A 67 -8.70 -0.38 -10.06
C VAL A 67 -7.99 0.14 -8.82
N PHE A 68 -8.49 -0.25 -7.64
CA PHE A 68 -7.98 0.21 -6.36
C PHE A 68 -7.63 -1.00 -5.50
N LEU A 69 -6.42 -1.00 -4.95
CA LEU A 69 -5.95 -2.05 -4.04
C LEU A 69 -6.28 -1.70 -2.60
N ARG A 70 -6.70 -2.67 -1.78
CA ARG A 70 -7.07 -2.38 -0.39
C ARG A 70 -5.89 -1.87 0.42
N SER A 71 -4.67 -2.38 0.20
CA SER A 71 -3.49 -1.88 0.92
C SER A 71 -3.30 -0.38 0.74
N ASP A 72 -3.39 0.08 -0.50
CA ASP A 72 -3.09 1.46 -0.87
C ASP A 72 -4.19 2.41 -0.36
N LEU A 73 -5.44 1.93 -0.37
CA LEU A 73 -6.57 2.65 0.23
C LEU A 73 -6.39 2.83 1.75
N LEU A 74 -5.93 1.80 2.46
CA LEU A 74 -5.69 1.88 3.90
C LEU A 74 -4.48 2.76 4.23
N GLU A 75 -3.41 2.66 3.44
CA GLU A 75 -2.25 3.53 3.58
C GLU A 75 -2.64 5.00 3.38
N ARG A 76 -3.41 5.32 2.33
CA ARG A 76 -3.89 6.68 2.10
C ARG A 76 -4.81 7.17 3.21
N LYS A 77 -5.65 6.30 3.77
CA LYS A 77 -6.50 6.63 4.92
C LYS A 77 -5.68 7.07 6.13
N GLU A 78 -4.58 6.38 6.41
CA GLU A 78 -3.68 6.74 7.51
C GLU A 78 -2.94 8.05 7.21
N GLN A 79 -2.46 8.25 5.98
CA GLN A 79 -1.84 9.52 5.57
C GLN A 79 -2.80 10.70 5.78
N LEU A 80 -4.07 10.58 5.35
CA LEU A 80 -5.09 11.61 5.57
C LEU A 80 -5.34 11.87 7.05
N ARG A 81 -5.39 10.82 7.89
CA ARG A 81 -5.53 10.96 9.34
C ARG A 81 -4.36 11.76 9.94
N MET A 82 -3.15 11.54 9.45
CA MET A 82 -1.95 12.26 9.88
C MET A 82 -1.95 13.72 9.40
N GLU A 83 -2.30 13.95 8.14
CA GLU A 83 -2.45 15.29 7.55
C GLU A 83 -3.47 16.13 8.35
N CYS A 84 -4.62 15.55 8.69
CA CYS A 84 -5.66 16.21 9.49
C CYS A 84 -5.25 16.43 10.96
N SER A 85 -4.40 15.57 11.53
CA SER A 85 -3.90 15.73 12.91
C SER A 85 -2.67 16.63 13.02
N GLY A 86 -2.21 17.22 11.90
CA GLY A 86 -1.12 18.20 11.89
C GLY A 86 0.28 17.62 12.09
N ARG A 87 0.44 16.30 12.07
CA ARG A 87 1.76 15.64 12.14
C ARG A 87 2.34 15.50 10.73
N ARG A 88 3.08 16.52 10.29
CA ARG A 88 3.92 16.42 9.09
C ARG A 88 5.16 15.58 9.41
N TYR A 89 5.35 14.48 8.69
CA TYR A 89 6.66 13.84 8.57
C TYR A 89 7.55 14.77 7.72
N TYR A 90 8.26 15.65 8.39
CA TYR A 90 9.55 16.12 7.91
C TYR A 90 10.59 15.43 8.81
N ASP A 91 11.17 14.36 8.28
CA ASP A 91 12.55 13.94 8.52
C ASP A 91 13.18 13.72 7.14
#